data_AF-A0A6J4NNA0-F1
#
_entry.id   AF-A0A6J4NNA0-F1
#
_cell.length_a   1.000
_cell.length_b   1.000
_cell.length_c   1.000
_cell.angle_alpha   90.00
_cell.angle_beta   90.00
_cell.angle_gamma   90.00
#
_symmetry.space_group_name_H-M   'P 1'
#
loop_
_entity.id
_entity.type
_entity.pdbx_description
1 polymer ?
#
loop_
_entity_poly.entity_id
_entity_poly.type
_entity_poly.pdbx_seq_one_letter_code
_entity_poly.pdbx_strand_id
1 'polypeptide(L)'
;MTATLAPAQVRSGALPGERKPGEALERVDEMIHWIEGQSMPRGGWHSEPRFGLNRGLRFDWWLKRYVPDADVSTTALVGVTLLRTRDRLGRTPYNEALADAVEYVAAAVDASPGSALDLDAHHTPISARVGSYIDTALALLLLAEATEPRTSTNGGPMGPRIEKLIKKFELNQKPQGYWGDGAYNSPLLGHALAVWALEAASRKGHKVDPGVLALAGRWALSKEAQRADAAAAGKWQTKGRGLVPEWLERIGADDEDPINHGMYTAVARLSVLAQADRSNRQMEARLLLAFRSADGPARRAEAARALKAIRTTRATLGAAQQTIAESLTPERGAAPLTFAAEDFVACLLIADSLPPATAGRWFPATVKTLMRWQDMDSGLKTDIHTLCRVEPPGLCECEKYVQAQMTSAKRGLGAMREEAVRGVEGKAREPAIERQFCPDHKSFCSRDRVFCTAAAVAAILADTPYKAAILPERAPPSAQRR
;
A
#
# COMPACT_ATOMS: atom_id res chain seq x y z
N MET A 1 47.33 -27.03 -30.94
CA MET A 1 47.45 -25.62 -30.50
C MET A 1 46.24 -25.32 -29.62
N THR A 2 46.41 -25.42 -28.31
CA THR A 2 45.42 -25.10 -27.28
C THR A 2 45.44 -23.60 -27.03
N ALA A 3 44.34 -22.90 -27.32
CA ALA A 3 44.21 -21.48 -27.02
C ALA A 3 43.54 -21.31 -25.65
N THR A 4 44.29 -20.75 -24.70
CA THR A 4 43.85 -20.42 -23.35
C THR A 4 43.00 -19.15 -23.38
N LEU A 5 41.75 -19.21 -22.92
CA LEU A 5 40.91 -18.03 -22.69
C LEU A 5 41.24 -17.42 -21.33
N ALA A 6 41.66 -16.15 -21.33
CA ALA A 6 41.90 -15.37 -20.12
C ALA A 6 40.57 -14.96 -19.45
N PRO A 7 40.52 -14.88 -18.11
CA PRO A 7 39.31 -14.49 -17.39
C PRO A 7 38.98 -13.00 -17.62
N ALA A 8 37.70 -12.73 -17.90
CA ALA A 8 37.19 -11.39 -18.08
C ALA A 8 37.30 -10.58 -16.78
N GLN A 9 38.05 -9.47 -16.83
CA GLN A 9 38.07 -8.48 -15.76
C GLN A 9 36.71 -7.75 -15.71
N VAL A 10 35.99 -7.91 -14.60
CA VAL A 10 34.83 -7.08 -14.26
C VAL A 10 35.34 -5.69 -13.92
N ARG A 11 35.06 -4.71 -14.79
CA ARG A 11 35.27 -3.29 -14.49
C ARG A 11 34.16 -2.82 -13.57
N SER A 12 34.52 -2.28 -12.40
CA SER A 12 33.62 -1.49 -11.56
C SER A 12 33.26 -0.19 -12.30
N GLY A 13 32.07 -0.15 -12.89
CA GLY A 13 31.53 1.06 -13.50
C GLY A 13 31.15 2.09 -12.44
N ALA A 14 31.56 3.34 -12.65
CA ALA A 14 31.07 4.48 -11.89
C ALA A 14 29.54 4.60 -12.03
N LEU A 15 28.87 5.04 -10.97
CA LEU A 15 27.42 5.31 -10.98
C LEU A 15 27.08 6.35 -12.08
N PRO A 16 25.94 6.21 -12.80
CA PRO A 16 25.58 7.13 -13.88
C PRO A 16 25.30 8.54 -13.36
N GLY A 17 25.55 9.55 -14.21
CA GLY A 17 25.28 10.95 -13.91
C GLY A 17 23.80 11.26 -13.68
N GLU A 18 23.52 12.33 -12.93
CA GLU A 18 22.15 12.78 -12.61
C GLU A 18 21.30 13.07 -13.85
N ARG A 19 20.07 12.54 -13.88
CA ARG A 19 19.07 12.79 -14.92
C ARG A 19 18.41 14.16 -14.78
N LYS A 20 17.83 14.67 -15.88
CA LYS A 20 17.15 15.97 -15.90
C LYS A 20 15.74 15.87 -15.29
N PRO A 21 15.25 16.90 -14.59
CA PRO A 21 13.93 16.91 -13.95
C PRO A 21 12.74 16.48 -14.82
N GLY A 22 12.73 16.78 -16.13
CA GLY A 22 11.61 16.43 -17.03
C GLY A 22 11.35 14.93 -17.20
N GLU A 23 12.39 14.10 -17.09
CA GLU A 23 12.33 12.65 -17.29
C GLU A 23 11.60 11.92 -16.15
N ALA A 24 11.46 12.57 -14.98
CA ALA A 24 10.76 11.98 -13.83
C ALA A 24 9.23 11.93 -13.99
N LEU A 25 8.61 12.90 -14.69
CA LEU A 25 7.17 12.86 -14.97
C LEU A 25 6.83 11.81 -16.01
N GLU A 26 7.64 11.71 -17.06
CA GLU A 26 7.50 10.68 -18.09
C GLU A 26 7.50 9.29 -17.44
N ARG A 27 8.32 9.09 -16.42
CA ARG A 27 8.37 7.82 -15.67
C ARG A 27 7.15 7.56 -14.79
N VAL A 28 6.54 8.59 -14.21
CA VAL A 28 5.27 8.45 -13.47
C VAL A 28 4.16 8.02 -14.43
N ASP A 29 4.10 8.66 -15.60
CA ASP A 29 3.12 8.31 -16.63
C ASP A 29 3.34 6.88 -17.13
N GLU A 30 4.60 6.45 -17.33
CA GLU A 30 4.95 5.06 -17.64
C GLU A 30 4.51 4.08 -16.54
N MET A 31 4.69 4.41 -15.26
CA MET A 31 4.26 3.56 -14.15
C MET A 31 2.74 3.44 -14.09
N ILE A 32 2.02 4.56 -14.23
CA ILE A 32 0.55 4.56 -14.20
C ILE A 32 0.01 3.78 -15.40
N HIS A 33 0.58 4.00 -16.59
CA HIS A 33 0.22 3.25 -17.78
C HIS A 33 0.52 1.74 -17.63
N TRP A 34 1.64 1.39 -17.00
CA TRP A 34 1.94 0.00 -16.69
C TRP A 34 0.93 -0.61 -15.71
N ILE A 35 0.57 0.11 -14.63
CA ILE A 35 -0.44 -0.30 -13.64
C ILE A 35 -1.80 -0.50 -14.32
N GLU A 36 -2.23 0.44 -15.16
CA GLU A 36 -3.45 0.34 -15.95
C GLU A 36 -3.45 -0.95 -16.79
N GLY A 37 -2.34 -1.22 -17.48
CA GLY A 37 -2.14 -2.45 -18.27
C GLY A 37 -2.20 -3.75 -17.45
N GLN A 38 -2.14 -3.70 -16.11
CA GLN A 38 -2.32 -4.85 -15.23
C GLN A 38 -3.79 -5.14 -14.88
N SER A 39 -4.74 -4.31 -15.32
CA SER A 39 -6.16 -4.48 -15.00
C SER A 39 -6.69 -5.85 -15.44
N MET A 40 -7.58 -6.39 -14.61
CA MET A 40 -8.28 -7.66 -14.82
C MET A 40 -9.68 -7.45 -15.39
N PRO A 41 -10.33 -8.47 -15.99
CA PRO A 41 -11.74 -8.40 -16.34
C PRO A 41 -12.55 -7.87 -15.16
N ARG A 42 -13.49 -6.97 -15.45
CA ARG A 42 -14.33 -6.26 -14.46
C ARG A 42 -13.59 -5.20 -13.63
N GLY A 43 -12.41 -4.75 -14.07
CA GLY A 43 -11.81 -3.56 -13.49
C GLY A 43 -11.07 -3.78 -12.17
N GLY A 44 -10.69 -5.02 -11.86
CA GLY A 44 -9.95 -5.35 -10.63
C GLY A 44 -8.45 -5.46 -10.85
N TRP A 45 -7.67 -5.40 -9.78
CA TRP A 45 -6.23 -5.68 -9.76
C TRP A 45 -5.92 -6.76 -8.73
N HIS A 46 -4.79 -7.44 -8.94
CA HIS A 46 -4.22 -8.37 -7.99
C HIS A 46 -2.76 -8.00 -7.71
N SER A 47 -2.30 -8.24 -6.48
CA SER A 47 -0.92 -7.96 -6.04
C SER A 47 0.16 -8.63 -6.90
N GLU A 48 -0.19 -9.71 -7.59
CA GLU A 48 0.65 -10.34 -8.61
C GLU A 48 0.30 -9.79 -10.00
N PRO A 49 1.15 -8.91 -10.60
CA PRO A 49 0.91 -8.36 -11.93
C PRO A 49 0.76 -9.43 -13.01
N ARG A 50 -0.05 -9.11 -14.02
CA ARG A 50 -0.21 -9.89 -15.24
C ARG A 50 1.07 -9.83 -16.06
N PHE A 51 1.98 -10.75 -15.81
CA PHE A 51 3.04 -10.97 -16.79
C PHE A 51 2.44 -11.47 -18.09
N GLY A 52 2.89 -10.86 -19.18
CA GLY A 52 2.84 -11.46 -20.50
C GLY A 52 3.64 -12.76 -20.55
N LEU A 53 3.10 -13.83 -19.98
CA LEU A 53 3.30 -15.20 -20.48
C LEU A 53 2.64 -15.40 -21.87
N ASN A 54 2.30 -14.29 -22.54
CA ASN A 54 2.07 -14.16 -23.98
C ASN A 54 3.31 -14.44 -24.85
N ARG A 55 4.42 -15.01 -24.32
CA ARG A 55 5.45 -15.69 -25.13
C ARG A 55 4.97 -17.06 -25.63
N GLY A 56 3.74 -17.14 -26.14
CA GLY A 56 3.23 -18.31 -26.87
C GLY A 56 2.72 -19.49 -26.03
N LEU A 57 2.62 -19.37 -24.70
CA LEU A 57 1.94 -20.40 -23.90
C LEU A 57 0.43 -20.16 -24.00
N ARG A 58 -0.27 -21.05 -24.74
CA ARG A 58 -1.73 -21.07 -24.77
C ARG A 58 -2.23 -21.26 -23.32
N PHE A 59 -2.97 -20.27 -22.83
CA PHE A 59 -3.69 -20.35 -21.56
C PHE A 59 -4.81 -21.40 -21.70
N ASP A 60 -4.51 -22.64 -21.35
CA ASP A 60 -5.54 -23.66 -21.19
C ASP A 60 -6.46 -23.31 -20.01
N TRP A 61 -7.73 -23.71 -20.10
CA TRP A 61 -8.79 -23.47 -19.11
C TRP A 61 -8.46 -23.94 -17.69
N TRP A 62 -7.58 -24.93 -17.51
CA TRP A 62 -7.21 -25.46 -16.19
C TRP A 62 -6.19 -24.57 -15.44
N LEU A 63 -5.46 -23.69 -16.14
CA LEU A 63 -4.57 -22.69 -15.53
C LEU A 63 -5.34 -21.52 -14.90
N LYS A 64 -6.61 -21.30 -15.25
CA LYS A 64 -7.48 -20.31 -14.58
C LYS A 64 -7.60 -20.53 -13.08
N ARG A 65 -7.43 -21.77 -12.60
CA ARG A 65 -7.44 -22.09 -11.16
C ARG A 65 -6.21 -21.55 -10.41
N TYR A 66 -5.16 -21.16 -11.13
CA TYR A 66 -3.89 -20.67 -10.58
C TYR A 66 -3.59 -19.22 -10.98
N VAL A 67 -4.44 -18.60 -11.83
CA VAL A 67 -4.39 -17.15 -12.03
C VAL A 67 -5.18 -16.56 -10.86
N PRO A 68 -4.54 -15.82 -9.95
CA PRO A 68 -5.28 -15.21 -8.86
C PRO A 68 -6.31 -14.24 -9.43
N ASP A 69 -7.53 -14.32 -8.89
CA ASP A 69 -8.57 -13.32 -9.15
C ASP A 69 -8.14 -11.97 -8.58
N ALA A 70 -8.73 -10.89 -9.08
CA ALA A 70 -8.53 -9.58 -8.48
C ALA A 70 -8.97 -9.58 -7.00
N ASP A 71 -8.33 -8.73 -6.19
CA ASP A 71 -8.64 -8.59 -4.78
C ASP A 71 -8.98 -7.14 -4.42
N VAL A 72 -9.81 -6.95 -3.39
CA VAL A 72 -10.32 -5.63 -3.01
C VAL A 72 -9.20 -4.75 -2.51
N SER A 73 -8.29 -5.29 -1.69
CA SER A 73 -7.16 -4.51 -1.15
C SER A 73 -6.30 -3.88 -2.25
N THR A 74 -5.88 -4.67 -3.23
CA THR A 74 -5.04 -4.20 -4.34
C THR A 74 -5.82 -3.29 -5.28
N THR A 75 -7.07 -3.63 -5.60
CA THR A 75 -7.92 -2.80 -6.47
C THR A 75 -8.17 -1.42 -5.86
N ALA A 76 -8.50 -1.37 -4.56
CA ALA A 76 -8.73 -0.12 -3.86
C ALA A 76 -7.45 0.73 -3.77
N LEU A 77 -6.31 0.08 -3.54
CA LEU A 77 -4.99 0.71 -3.56
C LEU A 77 -4.68 1.38 -4.91
N VAL A 78 -4.90 0.67 -6.02
CA VAL A 78 -4.75 1.23 -7.37
C VAL A 78 -5.73 2.36 -7.58
N GLY A 79 -7.00 2.19 -7.19
CA GLY A 79 -8.01 3.24 -7.30
C GLY A 79 -7.60 4.54 -6.58
N VAL A 80 -7.07 4.45 -5.35
CA VAL A 80 -6.56 5.62 -4.61
C VAL A 80 -5.38 6.25 -5.35
N THR A 81 -4.50 5.43 -5.90
CA THR A 81 -3.35 5.90 -6.70
C THR A 81 -3.84 6.66 -7.94
N LEU A 82 -4.73 6.07 -8.74
CA LEU A 82 -5.31 6.69 -9.94
C LEU A 82 -6.08 7.97 -9.61
N LEU A 83 -6.87 7.97 -8.54
CA LEU A 83 -7.62 9.14 -8.07
C LEU A 83 -6.67 10.32 -7.78
N ARG A 84 -5.56 10.06 -7.08
CA ARG A 84 -4.55 11.09 -6.77
C ARG A 84 -3.82 11.59 -8.02
N THR A 85 -3.74 10.79 -9.08
CA THR A 85 -3.13 11.18 -10.36
C THR A 85 -4.06 12.00 -11.26
N ARG A 86 -5.39 11.87 -11.06
CA ARG A 86 -6.43 12.42 -11.94
C ARG A 86 -6.31 13.93 -12.17
N ASP A 87 -6.20 14.69 -11.09
CA ASP A 87 -6.28 16.15 -11.14
C ASP A 87 -4.99 16.80 -11.68
N ARG A 88 -3.93 16.01 -11.91
CA ARG A 88 -2.58 16.51 -12.22
C ARG A 88 -2.21 16.49 -13.69
N LEU A 89 -2.74 15.56 -14.47
CA LEU A 89 -2.41 15.43 -15.89
C LEU A 89 -3.33 16.27 -16.80
N GLY A 90 -4.39 16.89 -16.25
CA GLY A 90 -5.34 17.73 -17.00
C GLY A 90 -6.14 17.00 -18.08
N ARG A 91 -5.79 15.73 -18.33
CA ARG A 91 -6.36 14.70 -19.19
C ARG A 91 -5.82 13.37 -18.66
N THR A 92 -6.58 12.62 -17.88
CA THR A 92 -6.18 11.25 -17.57
C THR A 92 -6.91 10.29 -18.49
N PRO A 93 -6.20 9.54 -19.37
CA PRO A 93 -6.80 8.38 -20.04
C PRO A 93 -7.31 7.34 -19.02
N TYR A 94 -6.82 7.41 -17.79
CA TYR A 94 -7.10 6.47 -16.70
C TYR A 94 -8.46 6.67 -15.98
N ASN A 95 -9.33 7.56 -16.46
CA ASN A 95 -10.64 7.78 -15.83
C ASN A 95 -11.53 6.53 -15.91
N GLU A 96 -11.43 5.78 -17.01
CA GLU A 96 -12.14 4.50 -17.16
C GLU A 96 -11.59 3.49 -16.15
N ALA A 97 -10.26 3.34 -16.06
CA ALA A 97 -9.63 2.46 -15.06
C ALA A 97 -9.98 2.83 -13.61
N LEU A 98 -10.09 4.12 -13.29
CA LEU A 98 -10.55 4.57 -11.97
C LEU A 98 -12.03 4.23 -11.73
N ALA A 99 -12.90 4.47 -12.71
CA ALA A 99 -14.33 4.14 -12.60
C ALA A 99 -14.52 2.63 -12.38
N ASP A 100 -13.79 1.83 -13.14
CA ASP A 100 -13.70 0.37 -13.04
C ASP A 100 -13.25 -0.08 -11.64
N ALA A 101 -12.20 0.52 -11.09
CA ALA A 101 -11.72 0.22 -9.73
C ALA A 101 -12.79 0.54 -8.66
N VAL A 102 -13.47 1.69 -8.81
CA VAL A 102 -14.55 2.12 -7.89
C VAL A 102 -15.74 1.17 -7.99
N GLU A 103 -16.14 0.77 -9.19
CA GLU A 103 -17.24 -0.17 -9.41
C GLU A 103 -16.91 -1.56 -8.84
N TYR A 104 -15.70 -2.06 -9.07
CA TYR A 104 -15.22 -3.32 -8.51
C TYR A 104 -15.32 -3.34 -6.98
N VAL A 105 -14.77 -2.31 -6.33
CA VAL A 105 -14.81 -2.18 -4.87
C VAL A 105 -16.24 -2.01 -4.37
N ALA A 106 -17.06 -1.19 -5.03
CA ALA A 106 -18.46 -0.99 -4.68
C ALA A 106 -19.26 -2.32 -4.73
N ALA A 107 -19.04 -3.13 -5.76
CA ALA A 107 -19.67 -4.45 -5.89
C ALA A 107 -19.24 -5.41 -4.77
N ALA A 108 -17.95 -5.41 -4.39
CA ALA A 108 -17.47 -6.20 -3.27
C ALA A 108 -18.10 -5.76 -1.93
N VAL A 109 -18.25 -4.45 -1.73
CA VAL A 109 -18.95 -3.90 -0.56
C VAL A 109 -20.40 -4.37 -0.52
N ASP A 110 -21.11 -4.34 -1.66
CA ASP A 110 -22.50 -4.79 -1.73
C ASP A 110 -22.65 -6.27 -1.38
N ALA A 111 -21.78 -7.12 -1.93
CA ALA A 111 -21.77 -8.56 -1.69
C ALA A 111 -21.38 -8.94 -0.26
N SER A 112 -20.59 -8.12 0.43
CA SER A 112 -20.10 -8.45 1.78
C SER A 112 -21.22 -8.45 2.84
N PRO A 113 -21.17 -9.33 3.85
CA PRO A 113 -22.08 -9.25 5.00
C PRO A 113 -21.87 -7.95 5.78
N GLY A 114 -22.95 -7.33 6.29
CA GLY A 114 -22.86 -6.08 7.06
C GLY A 114 -22.17 -6.24 8.43
N SER A 115 -22.08 -7.46 8.96
CA SER A 115 -21.49 -7.76 10.28
C SER A 115 -20.01 -8.14 10.23
N ALA A 116 -19.57 -8.79 9.15
CA ALA A 116 -18.16 -9.15 8.95
C ALA A 116 -17.37 -7.88 8.65
N LEU A 117 -16.14 -7.74 9.14
CA LEU A 117 -15.35 -6.55 8.85
C LEU A 117 -14.72 -6.65 7.46
N ASP A 118 -14.14 -7.80 7.13
CA ASP A 118 -13.51 -8.15 5.85
C ASP A 118 -14.45 -8.00 4.63
N LEU A 119 -13.81 -7.79 3.48
CA LEU A 119 -14.40 -7.77 2.13
C LEU A 119 -13.81 -8.89 1.27
N ASP A 120 -12.51 -9.13 1.36
CA ASP A 120 -11.84 -10.23 0.68
C ASP A 120 -12.09 -11.54 1.44
N ALA A 121 -12.56 -12.57 0.73
CA ALA A 121 -12.82 -13.90 1.32
C ALA A 121 -11.53 -14.63 1.76
N HIS A 122 -10.37 -14.18 1.28
CA HIS A 122 -9.07 -14.76 1.54
C HIS A 122 -8.06 -13.68 1.90
N HIS A 123 -7.08 -14.03 2.76
CA HIS A 123 -6.01 -13.11 3.08
C HIS A 123 -5.13 -12.84 1.85
N THR A 124 -5.13 -11.59 1.40
CA THR A 124 -4.20 -11.08 0.39
C THR A 124 -2.80 -10.90 0.99
N PRO A 125 -1.73 -10.88 0.18
CA PRO A 125 -0.38 -10.56 0.66
C PRO A 125 -0.31 -9.25 1.43
N ILE A 126 -1.07 -8.23 0.99
CA ILE A 126 -1.22 -6.94 1.67
C ILE A 126 -1.84 -7.18 3.06
N SER A 127 -3.00 -7.85 3.14
CA SER A 127 -3.71 -8.08 4.42
C SER A 127 -2.89 -8.89 5.43
N ALA A 128 -2.12 -9.88 4.99
CA ALA A 128 -1.25 -10.65 5.88
C ALA A 128 -0.17 -9.76 6.54
N ARG A 129 0.27 -8.72 5.84
CA ARG A 129 1.43 -7.89 6.21
C ARG A 129 1.04 -6.69 7.07
N VAL A 130 0.02 -5.95 6.65
CA VAL A 130 -0.43 -4.72 7.33
C VAL A 130 -1.69 -4.90 8.18
N GLY A 131 -2.40 -6.02 8.05
CA GLY A 131 -3.54 -6.38 8.88
C GLY A 131 -4.76 -6.85 8.09
N SER A 132 -5.53 -7.76 8.69
CA SER A 132 -6.61 -8.52 8.06
C SER A 132 -7.76 -7.69 7.50
N TYR A 133 -7.87 -6.42 7.88
CA TYR A 133 -8.98 -5.53 7.49
C TYR A 133 -8.52 -4.34 6.65
N ILE A 134 -7.33 -4.43 6.06
CA ILE A 134 -6.78 -3.40 5.18
C ILE A 134 -7.62 -3.21 3.92
N ASP A 135 -8.23 -4.28 3.41
CA ASP A 135 -9.17 -4.29 2.28
C ASP A 135 -10.32 -3.31 2.51
N THR A 136 -10.91 -3.38 3.71
CA THR A 136 -12.05 -2.59 4.15
C THR A 136 -11.66 -1.14 4.40
N ALA A 137 -10.47 -0.93 4.97
CA ALA A 137 -9.91 0.40 5.18
C ALA A 137 -9.63 1.11 3.83
N LEU A 138 -8.98 0.42 2.89
CA LEU A 138 -8.70 0.94 1.55
C LEU A 138 -9.98 1.16 0.74
N ALA A 139 -10.94 0.24 0.81
CA ALA A 139 -12.24 0.41 0.18
C ALA A 139 -12.96 1.66 0.70
N LEU A 140 -12.99 1.84 2.03
CA LEU A 140 -13.60 3.03 2.64
C LEU A 140 -12.88 4.30 2.20
N LEU A 141 -11.55 4.30 2.20
CA LEU A 141 -10.75 5.44 1.77
C LEU A 141 -11.01 5.79 0.31
N LEU A 142 -10.97 4.81 -0.61
CA LEU A 142 -11.24 5.02 -2.03
C LEU A 142 -12.62 5.62 -2.24
N LEU A 143 -13.68 5.00 -1.68
CA LEU A 143 -15.05 5.47 -1.90
C LEU A 143 -15.28 6.85 -1.27
N ALA A 144 -14.71 7.12 -0.09
CA ALA A 144 -14.82 8.44 0.55
C ALA A 144 -14.08 9.54 -0.23
N GLU A 145 -12.89 9.25 -0.78
CA GLU A 145 -12.12 10.24 -1.53
C GLU A 145 -12.69 10.45 -2.95
N ALA A 146 -13.18 9.40 -3.59
CA ALA A 146 -13.79 9.45 -4.93
C ALA A 146 -15.17 10.13 -4.94
N THR A 147 -15.79 10.33 -3.78
CA THR A 147 -17.08 11.01 -3.67
C THR A 147 -16.93 12.50 -3.39
N GLU A 148 -17.79 13.29 -4.01
CA GLU A 148 -17.93 14.70 -3.68
C GLU A 148 -18.46 14.88 -2.24
N PRO A 149 -18.09 15.96 -1.53
CA PRO A 149 -18.64 16.25 -0.22
C PRO A 149 -20.18 16.21 -0.22
N ARG A 150 -20.79 15.63 0.82
CA ARG A 150 -22.26 15.54 0.92
C ARG A 150 -22.87 16.95 0.95
N THR A 151 -23.46 17.35 -0.17
CA THR A 151 -24.37 18.50 -0.26
C THR A 151 -25.83 18.09 -0.06
N SER A 152 -26.13 16.80 -0.15
CA SER A 152 -27.48 16.22 0.00
C SER A 152 -27.53 15.11 1.05
N THR A 153 -28.73 14.84 1.55
CA THR A 153 -28.99 13.86 2.60
C THR A 153 -28.67 12.42 2.21
N ASN A 154 -28.49 12.10 0.93
CA ASN A 154 -28.32 10.71 0.48
C ASN A 154 -26.91 10.36 -0.02
N GLY A 155 -26.00 11.34 -0.17
CA GLY A 155 -24.59 11.08 -0.53
C GLY A 155 -24.36 10.40 -1.88
N GLY A 156 -25.33 10.44 -2.79
CA GLY A 156 -25.25 9.78 -4.09
C GLY A 156 -25.23 8.24 -4.01
N PRO A 157 -24.91 7.55 -5.12
CA PRO A 157 -24.94 6.09 -5.18
C PRO A 157 -23.91 5.43 -4.24
N MET A 158 -22.83 6.13 -3.87
CA MET A 158 -21.81 5.61 -2.97
C MET A 158 -22.14 5.78 -1.48
N GLY A 159 -23.10 6.65 -1.15
CA GLY A 159 -23.49 6.97 0.22
C GLY A 159 -23.77 5.74 1.10
N PRO A 160 -24.71 4.86 0.70
CA PRO A 160 -25.04 3.66 1.45
C PRO A 160 -23.85 2.68 1.62
N ARG A 161 -22.94 2.61 0.64
CA ARG A 161 -21.77 1.72 0.69
C ARG A 161 -20.73 2.23 1.68
N ILE A 162 -20.47 3.54 1.69
CA ILE A 162 -19.62 4.19 2.69
C ILE A 162 -20.21 4.00 4.09
N GLU A 163 -21.52 4.20 4.27
CA GLU A 163 -22.20 4.00 5.56
C GLU A 163 -22.11 2.54 6.04
N LYS A 164 -22.24 1.56 5.13
CA LYS A 164 -22.04 0.14 5.43
C LYS A 164 -20.61 -0.13 5.94
N LEU A 165 -19.59 0.42 5.26
CA LEU A 165 -18.19 0.26 5.66
C LEU A 165 -17.88 0.91 7.01
N ILE A 166 -18.37 2.12 7.25
CA ILE A 166 -18.28 2.78 8.57
C ILE A 166 -18.91 1.87 9.62
N LYS A 167 -20.11 1.35 9.37
CA LYS A 167 -20.81 0.51 10.34
C LYS A 167 -20.05 -0.78 10.66
N LYS A 168 -19.42 -1.41 9.67
CA LYS A 168 -18.54 -2.57 9.88
C LYS A 168 -17.43 -2.23 10.89
N PHE A 169 -16.75 -1.09 10.74
CA PHE A 169 -15.71 -0.66 11.67
C PHE A 169 -16.26 -0.38 13.08
N GLU A 170 -17.39 0.31 13.19
CA GLU A 170 -18.01 0.60 14.49
C GLU A 170 -18.42 -0.68 15.23
N LEU A 171 -19.00 -1.65 14.53
CA LEU A 171 -19.45 -2.92 15.12
C LEU A 171 -18.29 -3.82 15.56
N ASN A 172 -17.16 -3.75 14.85
CA ASN A 172 -16.02 -4.65 15.06
C ASN A 172 -14.87 -4.00 15.85
N GLN A 173 -15.02 -2.76 16.33
CA GLN A 173 -14.00 -2.13 17.17
C GLN A 173 -13.91 -2.86 18.51
N LYS A 174 -12.70 -3.28 18.90
CA LYS A 174 -12.45 -3.89 20.21
C LYS A 174 -12.60 -2.85 21.33
N PRO A 175 -12.85 -3.25 22.59
CA PRO A 175 -12.99 -2.32 23.71
C PRO A 175 -11.79 -1.38 23.93
N GLN A 176 -10.60 -1.77 23.47
CA GLN A 176 -9.39 -0.96 23.55
C GLN A 176 -9.22 0.01 22.38
N GLY A 177 -10.01 -0.12 21.30
CA GLY A 177 -10.03 0.81 20.16
C GLY A 177 -9.47 0.29 18.84
N TYR A 178 -8.86 -0.88 18.81
CA TYR A 178 -8.23 -1.44 17.62
C TYR A 178 -9.16 -2.35 16.83
N TRP A 179 -8.73 -2.68 15.62
CA TRP A 179 -9.35 -3.68 14.76
C TRP A 179 -8.34 -4.75 14.37
N GLY A 180 -8.79 -6.00 14.35
CA GLY A 180 -8.03 -7.12 13.83
C GLY A 180 -6.97 -7.64 14.78
N ASP A 181 -6.53 -8.84 14.47
CA ASP A 181 -5.45 -9.55 15.14
C ASP A 181 -4.56 -10.16 14.04
N GLY A 182 -3.29 -10.41 14.35
CA GLY A 182 -2.50 -11.38 13.57
C GLY A 182 -1.76 -10.89 12.32
N ALA A 183 -1.65 -9.58 12.06
CA ALA A 183 -0.72 -9.10 11.02
C ALA A 183 0.71 -9.56 11.33
N TYR A 184 1.45 -10.00 10.30
CA TYR A 184 2.77 -10.58 10.50
C TYR A 184 3.91 -9.55 10.56
N ASN A 185 3.68 -8.30 10.14
CA ASN A 185 4.75 -7.29 10.11
C ASN A 185 4.35 -5.96 10.75
N SER A 186 3.37 -5.24 10.20
CA SER A 186 3.09 -3.86 10.60
C SER A 186 1.60 -3.60 10.82
N PRO A 187 0.98 -4.26 11.82
CA PRO A 187 -0.44 -4.08 12.14
C PRO A 187 -0.82 -2.62 12.39
N LEU A 188 0.09 -1.80 12.94
CA LEU A 188 -0.22 -0.41 13.24
C LEU A 188 -0.41 0.45 11.99
N LEU A 189 0.22 0.10 10.86
CA LEU A 189 -0.01 0.78 9.58
C LEU A 189 -1.44 0.55 9.07
N GLY A 190 -1.93 -0.69 9.10
CA GLY A 190 -3.30 -0.99 8.70
C GLY A 190 -4.34 -0.32 9.61
N HIS A 191 -4.08 -0.29 10.92
CA HIS A 191 -4.91 0.46 11.86
C HIS A 191 -4.91 1.97 11.58
N ALA A 192 -3.75 2.57 11.35
CA ALA A 192 -3.66 4.00 11.01
C ALA A 192 -4.38 4.33 9.70
N LEU A 193 -4.35 3.42 8.71
CA LEU A 193 -5.10 3.58 7.47
C LEU A 193 -6.62 3.51 7.72
N ALA A 194 -7.09 2.62 8.61
CA ALA A 194 -8.50 2.57 8.99
C ALA A 194 -8.96 3.86 9.69
N VAL A 195 -8.15 4.40 10.61
CA VAL A 195 -8.42 5.72 11.23
C VAL A 195 -8.50 6.80 10.17
N TRP A 196 -7.58 6.80 9.20
CA TRP A 196 -7.62 7.76 8.11
C TRP A 196 -8.88 7.62 7.26
N ALA A 197 -9.25 6.41 6.83
CA ALA A 197 -10.45 6.18 6.04
C ALA A 197 -11.72 6.70 6.74
N LEU A 198 -11.85 6.46 8.05
CA LEU A 198 -12.96 6.96 8.87
C LEU A 198 -12.95 8.49 9.00
N GLU A 199 -11.79 9.09 9.23
CA GLU A 199 -11.65 10.56 9.29
C GLU A 199 -11.95 11.21 7.93
N ALA A 200 -11.52 10.60 6.82
CA ALA A 200 -11.83 11.05 5.47
C ALA A 200 -13.34 11.01 5.20
N ALA A 201 -14.02 9.91 5.53
CA ALA A 201 -15.47 9.78 5.41
C ALA A 201 -16.22 10.80 6.28
N SER A 202 -15.76 11.02 7.52
CA SER A 202 -16.31 12.04 8.43
C SER A 202 -16.22 13.44 7.84
N ARG A 203 -15.04 13.83 7.30
CA ARG A 203 -14.85 15.12 6.64
C ARG A 203 -15.70 15.32 5.38
N LYS A 204 -16.07 14.23 4.70
CA LYS A 204 -17.00 14.23 3.55
C LYS A 204 -18.47 14.30 3.97
N GLY A 205 -18.75 14.34 5.28
CA GLY A 205 -20.08 14.50 5.86
C GLY A 205 -20.78 13.19 6.19
N HIS A 206 -20.11 12.04 6.12
CA HIS A 206 -20.67 10.79 6.61
C HIS A 206 -20.66 10.76 8.14
N LYS A 207 -21.70 10.18 8.73
CA LYS A 207 -21.79 10.05 10.18
C LYS A 207 -20.88 8.92 10.64
N VAL A 208 -19.79 9.29 11.31
CA VAL A 208 -18.89 8.38 12.03
C VAL A 208 -19.05 8.66 13.51
N ASP A 209 -19.19 7.62 14.34
CA ASP A 209 -19.20 7.78 15.79
C ASP A 209 -17.89 8.42 16.28
N PRO A 210 -17.92 9.63 16.88
CA PRO A 210 -16.71 10.29 17.39
C PRO A 210 -16.03 9.49 18.51
N GLY A 211 -16.77 8.68 19.27
CA GLY A 211 -16.22 7.78 20.28
C GLY A 211 -15.32 6.71 19.68
N VAL A 212 -15.70 6.18 18.51
CA VAL A 212 -14.93 5.18 17.76
C VAL A 212 -13.61 5.78 17.28
N LEU A 213 -13.64 6.94 16.64
CA LEU A 213 -12.44 7.66 16.20
C LEU A 213 -11.51 8.00 17.37
N ALA A 214 -12.06 8.54 18.45
CA ALA A 214 -11.28 8.91 19.63
C ALA A 214 -10.62 7.70 20.29
N LEU A 215 -11.31 6.57 20.38
CA LEU A 215 -10.77 5.34 20.97
C LEU A 215 -9.68 4.73 20.06
N ALA A 216 -9.90 4.70 18.74
CA ALA A 216 -8.92 4.21 17.77
C ALA A 216 -7.65 5.05 17.73
N GLY A 217 -7.78 6.38 17.76
CA GLY A 217 -6.64 7.29 17.82
C GLY A 217 -5.86 7.15 19.13
N ARG A 218 -6.55 7.03 20.27
CA ARG A 218 -5.90 6.79 21.57
C ARG A 218 -5.10 5.50 21.58
N TRP A 219 -5.67 4.41 21.05
CA TRP A 219 -4.97 3.13 20.97
C TRP A 219 -3.69 3.26 20.13
N ALA A 220 -3.77 3.84 18.93
CA ALA A 220 -2.61 3.96 18.04
C ALA A 220 -1.43 4.73 18.66
N LEU A 221 -1.73 5.70 19.53
CA LEU A 221 -0.74 6.51 20.25
C LEU A 221 -0.28 5.87 21.57
N SER A 222 -0.83 4.72 21.95
CA SER A 222 -0.55 4.07 23.24
C SER A 222 0.72 3.21 23.20
N LYS A 223 1.21 2.84 24.40
CA LYS A 223 2.36 1.92 24.53
C LYS A 223 1.97 0.49 24.15
N GLU A 224 0.70 0.12 24.35
CA GLU A 224 0.15 -1.19 24.02
C GLU A 224 0.17 -1.42 22.51
N ALA A 225 -0.25 -0.43 21.70
CA ALA A 225 -0.13 -0.53 20.24
C ALA A 225 1.33 -0.68 19.78
N GLN A 226 2.26 0.06 20.38
CA GLN A 226 3.69 -0.09 20.08
C GLN A 226 4.23 -1.48 20.42
N ARG A 227 3.82 -2.05 21.56
CA ARG A 227 4.20 -3.42 21.94
C ARG A 227 3.62 -4.46 20.98
N ALA A 228 2.35 -4.27 20.57
CA ALA A 228 1.71 -5.16 19.61
C ALA A 228 2.41 -5.11 18.25
N ASP A 229 2.75 -3.92 17.76
CA ASP A 229 3.50 -3.72 16.51
C ASP A 229 4.90 -4.33 16.61
N ALA A 230 5.64 -4.09 17.69
CA ALA A 230 6.96 -4.68 17.92
C ALA A 230 6.93 -6.21 18.05
N ALA A 231 5.88 -6.77 18.65
CA ALA A 231 5.70 -8.23 18.73
C ALA A 231 5.44 -8.86 17.36
N ALA A 232 4.76 -8.15 16.45
CA ALA A 232 4.62 -8.57 15.05
C ALA A 232 5.97 -8.52 14.32
N ALA A 233 6.74 -7.44 14.51
CA ALA A 233 8.09 -7.28 13.95
C ALA A 233 9.06 -8.40 14.36
N GLY A 234 8.91 -8.90 15.59
CA GLY A 234 9.75 -9.95 16.18
C GLY A 234 9.85 -11.23 15.34
N LYS A 235 8.89 -11.49 14.44
CA LYS A 235 8.92 -12.63 13.51
C LYS A 235 10.07 -12.55 12.48
N TRP A 236 10.59 -11.36 12.22
CA TRP A 236 11.80 -11.13 11.40
C TRP A 236 13.08 -11.01 12.24
N GLN A 237 12.96 -10.73 13.55
CA GLN A 237 14.08 -10.51 14.46
C GLN A 237 14.48 -11.77 15.27
N THR A 238 13.78 -12.89 15.12
CA THR A 238 14.12 -14.13 15.84
C THR A 238 15.48 -14.68 15.38
N LYS A 239 16.52 -14.39 16.18
CA LYS A 239 17.87 -15.00 16.31
C LYS A 239 19.07 -14.04 16.15
N GLY A 240 18.93 -12.73 16.37
CA GLY A 240 20.11 -11.83 16.38
C GLY A 240 20.86 -11.70 15.05
N ARG A 241 20.32 -12.34 14.00
CA ARG A 241 20.45 -12.01 12.59
C ARG A 241 19.01 -12.02 12.09
N GLY A 242 18.64 -11.06 11.25
CA GLY A 242 17.40 -11.21 10.49
C GLY A 242 17.39 -12.60 9.86
N LEU A 243 16.21 -13.22 9.72
CA LEU A 243 16.07 -14.39 8.87
C LEU A 243 16.44 -13.95 7.44
N VAL A 244 17.73 -13.93 7.11
CA VAL A 244 18.23 -13.72 5.76
C VAL A 244 17.90 -15.01 5.02
N PRO A 245 16.97 -14.99 4.06
CA PRO A 245 16.72 -16.18 3.26
C PRO A 245 18.04 -16.61 2.60
N GLU A 246 18.31 -17.92 2.54
CA GLU A 246 19.58 -18.46 2.01
C GLU A 246 19.93 -17.97 0.60
N TRP A 247 18.94 -17.59 -0.20
CA TRP A 247 19.14 -16.99 -1.52
C TRP A 247 19.69 -15.55 -1.45
N LEU A 248 19.34 -14.76 -0.43
CA LEU A 248 19.93 -13.43 -0.20
C LEU A 248 21.41 -13.55 0.16
N GLU A 249 21.76 -14.48 1.06
CA GLU A 249 23.15 -14.79 1.41
C GLU A 249 23.95 -15.22 0.16
N ARG A 250 23.35 -16.07 -0.69
CA ARG A 250 23.99 -16.58 -1.92
C ARG A 250 24.26 -15.52 -2.98
N ILE A 251 23.46 -14.45 -3.07
CA ILE A 251 23.68 -13.38 -4.05
C ILE A 251 24.60 -12.27 -3.53
N GLY A 252 25.11 -12.38 -2.29
CA GLY A 252 25.89 -11.33 -1.64
C GLY A 252 25.10 -10.03 -1.48
N ALA A 253 23.76 -10.10 -1.52
CA ALA A 253 22.91 -9.01 -1.12
C ALA A 253 22.85 -9.05 0.39
N ASP A 254 23.73 -8.27 1.01
CA ASP A 254 23.62 -7.97 2.42
C ASP A 254 22.22 -7.35 2.64
N ASP A 255 21.38 -8.02 3.43
CA ASP A 255 20.12 -7.46 3.95
C ASP A 255 20.42 -6.43 5.07
N GLU A 256 21.54 -5.70 4.93
CA GLU A 256 22.05 -4.66 5.83
C GLU A 256 21.18 -3.39 5.79
N ASP A 257 20.10 -3.35 4.99
CA ASP A 257 19.07 -2.33 5.12
C ASP A 257 17.97 -2.88 6.05
N PRO A 258 18.15 -2.82 7.40
CA PRO A 258 17.17 -3.34 8.33
C PRO A 258 15.81 -2.72 8.03
N ILE A 259 14.77 -3.57 7.97
CA ILE A 259 13.39 -3.09 8.03
C ILE A 259 13.29 -2.27 9.32
N ASN A 260 13.33 -0.95 9.19
CA ASN A 260 13.20 0.00 10.29
C ASN A 260 11.72 0.04 10.68
N HIS A 261 11.29 -1.02 11.34
CA HIS A 261 9.92 -1.18 11.82
C HIS A 261 9.51 -0.01 12.73
N GLY A 262 10.48 0.58 13.45
CA GLY A 262 10.29 1.83 14.19
C GLY A 262 9.80 3.00 13.31
N MET A 263 10.24 3.08 12.05
CA MET A 263 9.71 4.02 11.07
C MET A 263 8.23 3.74 10.78
N TYR A 264 7.82 2.49 10.54
CA TYR A 264 6.41 2.18 10.30
C TYR A 264 5.53 2.56 11.48
N THR A 265 5.95 2.24 12.71
CA THR A 265 5.25 2.67 13.93
C THR A 265 5.15 4.19 13.98
N ALA A 266 6.24 4.91 13.70
CA ALA A 266 6.28 6.37 13.77
C ALA A 266 5.42 7.03 12.68
N VAL A 267 5.42 6.49 11.46
CA VAL A 267 4.59 6.92 10.33
C VAL A 267 3.11 6.69 10.60
N ALA A 268 2.75 5.53 11.14
CA ALA A 268 1.37 5.22 11.52
C ALA A 268 0.83 6.24 12.54
N ARG A 269 1.62 6.54 13.57
CA ARG A 269 1.27 7.54 14.59
C ARG A 269 1.22 8.96 14.03
N LEU A 270 2.16 9.31 13.15
CA LEU A 270 2.17 10.58 12.44
C LEU A 270 0.87 10.76 11.65
N SER A 271 0.43 9.72 10.93
CA SER A 271 -0.83 9.75 10.18
C SER A 271 -2.04 9.98 11.08
N VAL A 272 -2.16 9.23 12.19
CA VAL A 272 -3.26 9.41 13.14
C VAL A 272 -3.31 10.84 13.67
N LEU A 273 -2.16 11.44 14.00
CA LEU A 273 -2.08 12.84 14.44
C LEU A 273 -2.46 13.82 13.31
N ALA A 274 -2.02 13.57 12.09
CA ALA A 274 -2.32 14.40 10.94
C ALA A 274 -3.83 14.42 10.61
N GLN A 275 -4.48 13.24 10.64
CA GLN A 275 -5.94 13.16 10.43
C GLN A 275 -6.71 13.85 11.56
N ALA A 276 -6.29 13.64 12.81
CA ALA A 276 -6.90 14.31 13.95
C ALA A 276 -6.77 15.85 13.84
N ASP A 277 -5.60 16.39 13.45
CA ASP A 277 -5.44 17.83 13.24
C ASP A 277 -6.33 18.36 12.12
N ARG A 278 -6.49 17.64 11.01
CA ARG A 278 -7.39 18.05 9.90
C ARG A 278 -8.84 18.15 10.36
N SER A 279 -9.33 17.16 11.10
CA SER A 279 -10.68 17.19 11.67
C SER A 279 -10.82 18.26 12.77
N ASN A 280 -9.80 18.43 13.59
CA ASN A 280 -9.74 19.50 14.60
C ASN A 280 -9.84 20.90 13.98
N ARG A 281 -9.23 21.16 12.81
CA ARG A 281 -9.33 22.46 12.13
C ARG A 281 -10.77 22.81 11.76
N GLN A 282 -11.59 21.82 11.37
CA GLN A 282 -13.00 22.03 11.08
C GLN A 282 -13.81 22.35 12.36
N MET A 283 -13.40 21.78 13.50
CA MET A 283 -14.04 22.00 14.80
C MET A 283 -13.60 23.31 15.48
N GLU A 284 -12.36 23.74 15.27
CA GLU A 284 -11.73 24.86 15.99
C GLU A 284 -12.54 26.16 15.86
N ALA A 285 -13.03 26.49 14.66
CA ALA A 285 -13.86 27.67 14.44
C ALA A 285 -15.17 27.61 15.25
N ARG A 286 -15.83 26.45 15.27
CA ARG A 286 -17.07 26.23 16.04
C ARG A 286 -16.82 26.33 17.54
N LEU A 287 -15.72 25.78 18.02
CA LEU A 287 -15.33 25.83 19.43
C LEU A 287 -14.94 27.24 19.88
N LEU A 288 -14.28 28.03 19.02
CA LEU A 288 -13.98 29.43 19.30
C LEU A 288 -15.26 30.27 19.41
N LEU A 289 -16.22 30.04 18.52
CA LEU A 289 -17.54 30.69 18.62
C LEU A 289 -18.24 30.28 19.91
N ALA A 290 -18.34 28.98 20.19
CA ALA A 290 -18.96 28.45 21.41
C ALA A 290 -18.28 28.99 22.69
N PHE A 291 -16.96 29.15 22.70
CA PHE A 291 -16.22 29.72 23.82
C PHE A 291 -16.61 31.19 24.06
N ARG A 292 -16.73 31.99 22.98
CA ARG A 292 -17.09 33.42 23.04
C ARG A 292 -18.56 33.63 23.40
N SER A 293 -19.45 32.78 22.88
CA SER A 293 -20.91 32.88 23.08
C SER A 293 -21.44 32.03 24.23
N ALA A 294 -20.56 31.43 25.06
CA ALA A 294 -21.00 30.56 26.14
C ALA A 294 -21.70 31.33 27.27
N ASP A 295 -22.98 31.01 27.48
CA ASP A 295 -23.78 31.42 28.63
C ASP A 295 -23.36 30.61 29.88
N GLY A 296 -22.24 30.99 30.46
CA GLY A 296 -21.79 30.49 31.75
C GLY A 296 -20.42 29.81 31.77
N PRO A 297 -19.85 29.64 32.97
CA PRO A 297 -18.46 29.20 33.15
C PRO A 297 -18.23 27.74 32.73
N ALA A 298 -19.23 26.85 32.88
CA ALA A 298 -19.09 25.43 32.57
C ALA A 298 -18.88 25.17 31.07
N ARG A 299 -19.75 25.71 30.22
CA ARG A 299 -19.64 25.60 28.74
C ARG A 299 -18.37 26.27 28.23
N ARG A 300 -17.99 27.42 28.79
CA ARG A 300 -16.73 28.11 28.47
C ARG A 300 -15.52 27.25 28.83
N ALA A 301 -15.53 26.61 30.00
CA ALA A 301 -14.45 25.72 30.43
C ALA A 301 -14.35 24.46 29.55
N GLU A 302 -15.48 23.91 29.09
CA GLU A 302 -15.51 22.78 28.16
C GLU A 302 -14.90 23.15 26.80
N ALA A 303 -15.35 24.24 26.19
CA ALA A 303 -14.79 24.73 24.93
C ALA A 303 -13.28 25.06 25.07
N ALA A 304 -12.86 25.63 26.20
CA ALA A 304 -11.45 25.88 26.49
C ALA A 304 -10.61 24.59 26.56
N ARG A 305 -11.14 23.54 27.21
CA ARG A 305 -10.46 22.23 27.28
C ARG A 305 -10.31 21.62 25.88
N ALA A 306 -11.35 21.68 25.05
CA ALA A 306 -11.30 21.19 23.68
C ALA A 306 -10.27 21.96 22.83
N LEU A 307 -10.28 23.30 22.89
CA LEU A 307 -9.29 24.13 22.20
C LEU A 307 -7.86 23.86 22.69
N LYS A 308 -7.66 23.61 23.98
CA LYS A 308 -6.35 23.21 24.52
C LYS A 308 -5.92 21.86 23.94
N ALA A 309 -6.81 20.88 23.88
CA ALA A 309 -6.51 19.58 23.28
C ALA A 309 -6.11 19.70 21.80
N ILE A 310 -6.82 20.51 21.01
CA ILE A 310 -6.46 20.80 19.60
C ILE A 310 -5.04 21.35 19.48
N ARG A 311 -4.67 22.33 20.32
CA ARG A 311 -3.32 22.90 20.34
C ARG A 311 -2.26 21.87 20.71
N THR A 312 -2.55 21.01 21.69
CA THR A 312 -1.65 19.91 22.06
C THR A 312 -1.45 18.93 20.91
N THR A 313 -2.53 18.48 20.25
CA THR A 313 -2.42 17.61 19.06
C THR A 313 -1.56 18.24 17.97
N ARG A 314 -1.77 19.52 17.67
CA ARG A 314 -1.00 20.26 16.65
C ARG A 314 0.49 20.38 17.01
N ALA A 315 0.82 20.64 18.27
CA ALA A 315 2.20 20.68 18.72
C ALA A 315 2.88 19.30 18.61
N THR A 316 2.20 18.24 19.04
CA THR A 316 2.69 16.86 18.90
C THR A 316 2.87 16.47 17.43
N LEU A 317 1.94 16.85 16.55
CA LEU A 317 2.06 16.64 15.11
C LEU A 317 3.29 17.34 14.54
N GLY A 318 3.52 18.61 14.88
CA GLY A 318 4.70 19.36 14.40
C GLY A 318 6.02 18.70 14.80
N ALA A 319 6.12 18.23 16.04
CA ALA A 319 7.30 17.48 16.51
C ALA A 319 7.47 16.15 15.75
N ALA A 320 6.38 15.39 15.56
CA ALA A 320 6.42 14.13 14.81
C ALA A 320 6.79 14.33 13.34
N GLN A 321 6.25 15.36 12.68
CA GLN A 321 6.59 15.71 11.29
C GLN A 321 8.08 16.04 11.15
N GLN A 322 8.63 16.80 12.10
CA GLN A 322 10.06 17.11 12.11
C GLN A 322 10.90 15.84 12.29
N THR A 323 10.58 14.98 13.27
CA THR A 323 11.31 13.73 13.51
C THR A 323 11.29 12.79 12.31
N ILE A 324 10.14 12.65 11.63
CA ILE A 324 10.05 11.83 10.41
C ILE A 324 10.85 12.46 9.28
N ALA A 325 10.71 13.77 9.02
CA ALA A 325 11.45 14.45 7.95
C ALA A 325 12.97 14.36 8.15
N GLU A 326 13.46 14.45 9.39
CA GLU A 326 14.88 14.27 9.74
C GLU A 326 15.35 12.82 9.67
N SER A 327 14.44 11.85 9.72
CA SER A 327 14.76 10.42 9.58
C SER A 327 14.78 9.95 8.13
N LEU A 328 14.17 10.70 7.21
CA LEU A 328 14.09 10.38 5.78
C LEU A 328 15.20 11.02 4.92
N THR A 329 16.26 11.53 5.56
CA THR A 329 17.38 12.18 4.86
C THR A 329 18.33 11.15 4.23
N PRO A 330 19.00 11.47 3.10
CA PRO A 330 19.97 10.57 2.45
C PRO A 330 21.03 10.01 3.40
N GLU A 331 21.52 10.82 4.33
CA GLU A 331 22.64 10.51 5.23
C GLU A 331 22.28 9.49 6.31
N ARG A 332 20.99 9.36 6.63
CA ARG A 332 20.50 8.40 7.63
C ARG A 332 19.97 7.10 6.99
N GLY A 333 20.06 7.02 5.66
CA GLY A 333 19.36 6.04 4.86
C GLY A 333 17.86 6.32 4.90
N ALA A 334 17.25 6.65 3.77
CA ALA A 334 15.78 6.66 3.64
C ALA A 334 15.15 5.24 3.75
N ALA A 335 15.90 4.29 4.32
CA ALA A 335 15.47 2.94 4.64
C ALA A 335 14.49 3.01 5.83
N PRO A 336 13.27 2.47 5.66
CA PRO A 336 13.07 1.17 5.00
C PRO A 336 11.88 1.14 4.03
N LEU A 337 11.75 2.08 3.09
CA LEU A 337 10.70 1.97 2.06
C LEU A 337 11.17 1.09 0.89
N THR A 338 11.58 -0.15 1.18
CA THR A 338 12.17 -1.10 0.20
C THR A 338 11.50 -2.50 0.12
N PHE A 339 10.55 -2.81 1.01
CA PHE A 339 9.74 -4.02 1.08
C PHE A 339 8.20 -3.82 0.95
N ALA A 340 7.68 -4.20 -0.22
CA ALA A 340 6.30 -4.66 -0.45
C ALA A 340 5.16 -3.70 0.03
N ALA A 341 4.09 -4.26 0.58
CA ALA A 341 2.82 -3.55 0.83
C ALA A 341 2.87 -2.55 2.01
N GLU A 342 3.65 -2.82 3.06
CA GLU A 342 3.81 -1.92 4.21
C GLU A 342 4.40 -0.59 3.76
N ASP A 343 5.35 -0.63 2.84
CA ASP A 343 5.96 0.58 2.32
C ASP A 343 5.01 1.40 1.51
N PHE A 344 4.18 0.75 0.70
CA PHE A 344 3.15 1.47 -0.02
C PHE A 344 2.29 2.25 0.97
N VAL A 345 1.80 1.56 2.01
CA VAL A 345 0.95 2.20 3.03
C VAL A 345 1.74 3.30 3.74
N ALA A 346 2.97 3.04 4.19
CA ALA A 346 3.80 4.02 4.86
C ALA A 346 4.10 5.25 3.98
N CYS A 347 4.43 5.04 2.71
CA CYS A 347 4.62 6.07 1.70
C CYS A 347 3.38 6.95 1.55
N LEU A 348 2.22 6.31 1.40
CA LEU A 348 0.93 6.99 1.28
C LEU A 348 0.65 7.83 2.53
N LEU A 349 0.88 7.25 3.72
CA LEU A 349 0.73 7.93 5.01
C LEU A 349 1.70 9.11 5.16
N ILE A 350 2.98 8.96 4.77
CA ILE A 350 4.00 10.01 4.81
C ILE A 350 3.60 11.17 3.91
N ALA A 351 3.28 10.88 2.65
CA ALA A 351 2.92 11.89 1.65
C ALA A 351 1.70 12.70 2.08
N ASP A 352 0.72 12.04 2.70
CA ASP A 352 -0.48 12.70 3.22
C ASP A 352 -0.21 13.50 4.52
N SER A 353 0.74 13.06 5.35
CA SER A 353 0.93 13.62 6.70
C SER A 353 2.01 14.69 6.80
N LEU A 354 3.00 14.69 5.90
CA LEU A 354 4.10 15.67 5.95
C LEU A 354 3.71 16.99 5.27
N PRO A 355 4.19 18.14 5.78
CA PRO A 355 3.90 19.42 5.16
C PRO A 355 4.53 19.53 3.76
N PRO A 356 3.90 20.28 2.84
CA PRO A 356 4.44 20.66 1.53
C PRO A 356 5.87 21.22 1.57
N ALA A 357 6.18 22.01 2.60
CA ALA A 357 7.46 22.68 2.74
C ALA A 357 8.63 21.74 3.07
N THR A 358 8.38 20.51 3.53
CA THR A 358 9.46 19.61 3.96
C THR A 358 9.97 18.69 2.86
N ALA A 359 9.27 18.55 1.73
CA ALA A 359 9.63 17.55 0.71
C ALA A 359 11.02 17.64 0.16
N GLY A 360 11.53 18.86 -0.08
CA GLY A 360 12.88 18.99 -0.65
C GLY A 360 13.94 18.24 0.16
N ARG A 361 13.67 17.97 1.45
CA ARG A 361 14.58 17.25 2.35
C ARG A 361 14.47 15.73 2.28
N TRP A 362 13.27 15.19 2.11
CA TRP A 362 13.02 13.74 2.23
C TRP A 362 12.60 13.11 0.91
N PHE A 363 11.83 13.83 0.11
CA PHE A 363 11.16 13.28 -1.06
C PHE A 363 12.13 12.78 -2.13
N PRO A 364 13.18 13.53 -2.55
CA PRO A 364 14.10 13.03 -3.57
C PRO A 364 14.82 11.75 -3.11
N ALA A 365 15.19 11.68 -1.83
CA ALA A 365 15.85 10.50 -1.26
C ALA A 365 14.90 9.30 -1.26
N THR A 366 13.67 9.47 -0.77
CA THR A 366 12.63 8.42 -0.74
C THR A 366 12.31 7.92 -2.15
N VAL A 367 12.05 8.82 -3.10
CA VAL A 367 11.75 8.43 -4.48
C VAL A 367 12.95 7.77 -5.14
N LYS A 368 14.16 8.30 -4.98
CA LYS A 368 15.38 7.66 -5.51
C LYS A 368 15.57 6.26 -4.94
N THR A 369 15.29 6.06 -3.66
CA THR A 369 15.35 4.73 -3.01
C THR A 369 14.28 3.79 -3.57
N LEU A 370 13.02 4.24 -3.66
CA LEU A 370 11.93 3.44 -4.24
C LEU A 370 12.23 3.08 -5.71
N MET A 371 12.78 4.02 -6.46
CA MET A 371 13.17 3.84 -7.86
C MET A 371 14.45 3.03 -8.04
N ARG A 372 15.34 2.92 -7.03
CA ARG A 372 16.57 2.09 -7.12
C ARG A 372 16.25 0.63 -7.44
N TRP A 373 15.10 0.16 -6.98
CA TRP A 373 14.60 -1.20 -7.21
C TRP A 373 13.81 -1.36 -8.52
N GLN A 374 13.66 -0.28 -9.27
CA GLN A 374 13.08 -0.25 -10.59
C GLN A 374 14.19 0.15 -11.56
N ASP A 375 14.98 -0.81 -12.08
CA ASP A 375 16.13 -0.54 -12.98
C ASP A 375 15.84 0.61 -13.95
N MET A 376 16.42 1.77 -13.66
CA MET A 376 16.03 3.06 -14.25
C MET A 376 16.48 3.19 -15.70
N ASP A 377 17.49 2.42 -16.12
CA ASP A 377 18.19 2.60 -17.38
C ASP A 377 17.65 1.71 -18.51
N SER A 378 16.70 0.83 -18.22
CA SER A 378 16.29 -0.22 -19.18
C SER A 378 14.81 -0.59 -19.17
N GLY A 379 13.96 0.29 -18.62
CA GLY A 379 12.51 0.08 -18.51
C GLY A 379 12.10 -0.58 -17.20
N LEU A 380 10.80 -0.75 -16.94
CA LEU A 380 10.33 -1.56 -15.79
C LEU A 380 10.76 -3.01 -16.03
N LYS A 381 11.96 -3.40 -15.58
CA LYS A 381 12.46 -4.78 -15.60
C LYS A 381 11.76 -5.62 -14.56
N THR A 382 10.49 -5.86 -14.85
CA THR A 382 9.64 -6.79 -14.10
C THR A 382 10.19 -8.23 -14.17
N ASP A 383 11.03 -8.52 -15.18
CA ASP A 383 11.66 -9.81 -15.51
C ASP A 383 13.00 -10.09 -14.80
N ILE A 384 13.83 -9.07 -14.50
CA ILE A 384 15.16 -9.30 -13.90
C ILE A 384 15.09 -9.64 -12.42
N HIS A 385 14.16 -9.02 -11.68
CA HIS A 385 13.99 -9.33 -10.26
C HIS A 385 13.16 -10.61 -10.04
N THR A 386 12.42 -11.09 -11.05
CA THR A 386 11.60 -12.32 -10.97
C THR A 386 12.39 -13.60 -11.15
N LEU A 387 13.56 -13.51 -11.76
CA LEU A 387 14.46 -14.63 -11.91
C LEU A 387 15.40 -14.66 -10.71
N CYS A 388 14.94 -15.30 -9.64
CA CYS A 388 15.81 -15.89 -8.63
C CYS A 388 16.98 -16.53 -9.38
N ARG A 389 18.21 -16.00 -9.21
CA ARG A 389 19.34 -16.17 -10.15
C ARG A 389 19.44 -17.63 -10.58
N VAL A 390 18.93 -17.92 -11.77
CA VAL A 390 19.01 -19.27 -12.30
C VAL A 390 20.39 -19.39 -12.94
N GLU A 391 21.24 -20.24 -12.39
CA GLU A 391 22.36 -20.74 -13.18
C GLU A 391 21.80 -21.42 -14.45
N PRO A 392 22.41 -21.20 -15.62
CA PRO A 392 21.79 -21.61 -16.87
C PRO A 392 21.76 -23.15 -17.02
N PRO A 393 20.73 -23.75 -17.66
CA PRO A 393 19.42 -23.24 -18.06
C PRO A 393 18.32 -24.02 -17.30
N GLY A 394 18.05 -23.63 -16.06
CA GLY A 394 16.95 -24.19 -15.26
C GLY A 394 15.76 -23.23 -15.14
N LEU A 395 14.60 -23.75 -14.76
CA LEU A 395 13.54 -22.95 -14.15
C LEU A 395 13.95 -22.66 -12.70
N CYS A 396 13.51 -21.56 -12.09
CA CYS A 396 13.76 -21.38 -10.64
C CYS A 396 13.01 -22.47 -9.84
N GLU A 397 13.45 -22.81 -8.63
CA GLU A 397 12.79 -23.86 -7.83
C GLU A 397 11.29 -23.58 -7.58
N CYS A 398 10.89 -22.31 -7.53
CA CYS A 398 9.47 -21.93 -7.46
C CYS A 398 8.73 -22.31 -8.75
N GLU A 399 9.34 -22.08 -9.91
CA GLU A 399 8.75 -22.41 -11.21
C GLU A 399 8.81 -23.92 -11.49
N LYS A 400 9.87 -24.63 -11.04
CA LYS A 400 9.91 -26.10 -11.02
C LYS A 400 8.84 -26.67 -10.10
N TYR A 401 8.62 -26.07 -8.93
CA TYR A 401 7.57 -26.48 -8.01
C TYR A 401 6.18 -26.26 -8.62
N VAL A 402 5.92 -25.09 -9.19
CA VAL A 402 4.67 -24.82 -9.92
C VAL A 402 4.52 -25.79 -11.08
N GLN A 403 5.57 -26.06 -11.87
CA GLN A 403 5.51 -27.07 -12.93
C GLN A 403 5.31 -28.49 -12.39
N ALA A 404 5.88 -28.85 -11.24
CA ALA A 404 5.69 -30.14 -10.60
C ALA A 404 4.26 -30.27 -10.05
N GLN A 405 3.71 -29.21 -9.46
CA GLN A 405 2.29 -29.14 -9.06
C GLN A 405 1.37 -29.20 -10.27
N MET A 406 1.70 -28.51 -11.37
CA MET A 406 0.96 -28.57 -12.63
C MET A 406 1.03 -29.96 -13.25
N THR A 407 2.19 -30.62 -13.19
CA THR A 407 2.39 -31.99 -13.69
C THR A 407 1.64 -32.99 -12.81
N SER A 408 1.68 -32.82 -11.49
CA SER A 408 0.93 -33.63 -10.52
C SER A 408 -0.57 -33.43 -10.66
N ALA A 409 -1.04 -32.18 -10.84
CA ALA A 409 -2.44 -31.85 -11.09
C ALA A 409 -2.93 -32.39 -12.44
N LYS A 410 -2.11 -32.36 -13.50
CA LYS A 410 -2.42 -33.02 -14.78
C LYS A 410 -2.54 -34.54 -14.63
N ARG A 411 -1.63 -35.18 -13.88
CA ARG A 411 -1.71 -36.63 -13.59
C ARG A 411 -2.92 -36.96 -12.71
N GLY A 412 -3.20 -36.13 -11.70
CA GLY A 412 -4.36 -36.23 -10.81
C GLY A 412 -5.68 -36.00 -11.53
N LEU A 413 -5.76 -35.07 -12.47
CA LEU A 413 -6.92 -34.88 -13.36
C LEU A 413 -7.11 -36.06 -14.31
N GLY A 414 -6.02 -36.68 -14.79
CA GLY A 414 -6.08 -37.94 -15.54
C GLY A 414 -6.64 -39.09 -14.70
N ALA A 415 -6.14 -39.24 -13.47
CA ALA A 415 -6.61 -40.25 -12.52
C ALA A 415 -8.05 -40.00 -12.03
N MET A 416 -8.43 -38.75 -11.78
CA MET A 416 -9.81 -38.36 -11.43
C MET A 416 -10.77 -38.56 -12.60
N ARG A 417 -10.31 -38.42 -13.86
CA ARG A 417 -11.12 -38.80 -15.02
C ARG A 417 -11.34 -40.31 -15.09
N GLU A 418 -10.35 -41.11 -14.70
CA GLU A 418 -10.49 -42.57 -14.57
C GLU A 418 -11.33 -42.99 -13.35
N GLU A 419 -11.25 -42.28 -12.23
CA GLU A 419 -12.03 -42.53 -11.01
C GLU A 419 -13.47 -42.03 -11.08
N ALA A 420 -13.73 -40.92 -11.78
CA ALA A 420 -15.08 -40.46 -12.08
C ALA A 420 -15.81 -41.43 -13.03
N VAL A 421 -15.07 -42.14 -13.88
CA VAL A 421 -15.57 -43.29 -14.65
C VAL A 421 -15.82 -44.51 -13.75
N ARG A 422 -15.23 -44.58 -12.55
CA ARG A 422 -15.38 -45.68 -11.56
C ARG A 422 -16.25 -45.35 -10.35
N GLY A 423 -16.87 -44.18 -10.28
CA GLY A 423 -17.89 -43.85 -9.27
C GLY A 423 -17.42 -43.79 -7.81
N VAL A 424 -16.19 -43.37 -7.54
CA VAL A 424 -15.68 -43.27 -6.15
C VAL A 424 -15.75 -41.82 -5.65
N GLU A 425 -16.65 -41.56 -4.69
CA GLU A 425 -16.78 -40.27 -4.01
C GLU A 425 -15.73 -40.10 -2.90
N GLY A 426 -14.59 -39.49 -3.24
CA GLY A 426 -13.56 -39.09 -2.27
C GLY A 426 -13.65 -37.60 -1.92
N LYS A 427 -13.83 -37.26 -0.63
CA LYS A 427 -13.75 -35.87 -0.13
C LYS A 427 -12.35 -35.29 -0.38
N ALA A 428 -12.24 -34.33 -1.29
CA ALA A 428 -11.01 -33.59 -1.53
C ALA A 428 -10.67 -32.70 -0.32
N ARG A 429 -9.48 -32.89 0.25
CA ARG A 429 -8.90 -31.95 1.21
C ARG A 429 -8.51 -30.67 0.48
N GLU A 430 -9.04 -29.53 0.93
CA GLU A 430 -8.61 -28.21 0.49
C GLU A 430 -7.14 -28.00 0.86
N PRO A 431 -6.27 -27.57 -0.08
CA PRO A 431 -4.88 -27.28 0.24
C PRO A 431 -4.80 -26.01 1.09
N ALA A 432 -4.16 -26.12 2.27
CA ALA A 432 -3.92 -25.02 3.17
C ALA A 432 -3.12 -23.88 2.50
N ILE A 433 -3.59 -22.65 2.70
CA ILE A 433 -3.02 -21.37 2.22
C ILE A 433 -1.55 -21.16 2.66
N GLU A 434 -1.03 -21.95 3.60
CA GLU A 434 0.37 -21.89 4.08
C GLU A 434 1.45 -22.11 3.01
N ARG A 435 1.11 -22.50 1.77
CA ARG A 435 2.08 -22.89 0.72
C ARG A 435 2.28 -21.89 -0.41
N GLN A 436 1.72 -20.68 -0.32
CA GLN A 436 2.12 -19.57 -1.21
C GLN A 436 3.54 -19.06 -0.93
N PHE A 437 4.14 -19.50 0.18
CA PHE A 437 5.54 -19.31 0.48
C PHE A 437 6.35 -20.44 -0.16
N CYS A 438 7.44 -20.09 -0.84
CA CYS A 438 8.46 -21.08 -1.15
C CYS A 438 8.88 -21.77 0.17
N PRO A 439 8.90 -23.10 0.25
CA PRO A 439 9.25 -23.83 1.49
C PRO A 439 10.60 -23.38 2.05
N ASP A 440 11.50 -22.99 1.16
CA ASP A 440 12.86 -22.54 1.49
C ASP A 440 12.98 -21.01 1.58
N HIS A 441 12.01 -20.24 1.04
CA HIS A 441 12.09 -18.79 0.93
C HIS A 441 10.77 -18.12 1.33
N LYS A 442 10.71 -17.61 2.58
CA LYS A 442 9.59 -16.81 3.12
C LYS A 442 9.50 -15.39 2.54
N SER A 443 10.25 -15.07 1.49
CA SER A 443 10.22 -13.78 0.83
C SER A 443 9.31 -13.84 -0.40
N PHE A 444 8.29 -13.00 -0.42
CA PHE A 444 7.41 -12.82 -1.59
C PHE A 444 8.21 -12.52 -2.85
N CYS A 445 7.67 -13.01 -3.97
CA CYS A 445 8.15 -12.77 -5.32
C CYS A 445 8.36 -11.26 -5.54
N SER A 446 9.44 -10.89 -6.20
CA SER A 446 9.74 -9.51 -6.61
C SER A 446 8.63 -8.79 -7.37
N ARG A 447 7.64 -9.52 -7.89
CA ARG A 447 6.46 -9.00 -8.60
C ARG A 447 5.58 -8.11 -7.74
N ASP A 448 5.23 -8.57 -6.53
CA ASP A 448 4.42 -7.80 -5.58
C ASP A 448 5.16 -6.52 -5.17
N ARG A 449 6.48 -6.62 -4.96
CA ARG A 449 7.33 -5.46 -4.68
C ARG A 449 7.28 -4.44 -5.81
N VAL A 450 7.51 -4.86 -7.06
CA VAL A 450 7.48 -3.93 -8.20
C VAL A 450 6.12 -3.26 -8.33
N PHE A 451 5.03 -4.00 -8.16
CA PHE A 451 3.68 -3.46 -8.24
C PHE A 451 3.39 -2.45 -7.11
N CYS A 452 3.57 -2.87 -5.86
CA CYS A 452 3.34 -2.01 -4.69
C CYS A 452 4.25 -0.78 -4.72
N THR A 453 5.52 -0.92 -5.08
CA THR A 453 6.44 0.20 -5.23
C THR A 453 6.03 1.12 -6.37
N ALA A 454 5.63 0.61 -7.54
CA ALA A 454 5.16 1.45 -8.64
C ALA A 454 3.90 2.24 -8.25
N ALA A 455 2.94 1.60 -7.59
CA ALA A 455 1.76 2.27 -7.07
C ALA A 455 2.13 3.32 -6.01
N ALA A 456 3.06 3.02 -5.11
CA ALA A 456 3.50 3.94 -4.05
C ALA A 456 4.16 5.18 -4.65
N VAL A 457 5.08 4.95 -5.58
CA VAL A 457 5.81 5.99 -6.31
C VAL A 457 4.82 6.86 -7.08
N ALA A 458 3.89 6.25 -7.81
CA ALA A 458 2.84 6.98 -8.53
C ALA A 458 1.96 7.79 -7.56
N ALA A 459 1.52 7.22 -6.45
CA ALA A 459 0.68 7.91 -5.47
C ALA A 459 1.40 9.11 -4.83
N ILE A 460 2.64 8.91 -4.38
CA ILE A 460 3.48 9.97 -3.78
C ILE A 460 3.80 11.06 -4.80
N LEU A 461 4.16 10.70 -6.03
CA LEU A 461 4.52 11.65 -7.07
C LEU A 461 3.30 12.39 -7.61
N ALA A 462 2.11 11.80 -7.54
CA ALA A 462 0.88 12.42 -8.00
C ALA A 462 0.31 13.44 -7.01
N ASP A 463 0.27 13.08 -5.73
CA ASP A 463 -0.53 13.76 -4.70
C ASP A 463 0.14 14.99 -4.06
N THR A 464 1.22 15.50 -4.64
CA THR A 464 2.11 16.36 -3.85
C THR A 464 2.42 17.73 -4.44
N PRO A 465 2.40 18.80 -3.61
CA PRO A 465 2.97 20.12 -3.95
C PRO A 465 4.49 20.05 -4.17
N TYR A 466 5.08 18.88 -3.96
CA TYR A 466 6.49 18.55 -4.15
C TYR A 466 6.88 18.50 -5.64
N LYS A 467 5.90 18.54 -6.56
CA LYS A 467 6.15 18.84 -7.97
C LYS A 467 7.03 20.07 -8.11
N ALA A 468 6.68 21.18 -7.46
CA ALA A 468 7.42 22.43 -7.55
C ALA A 468 8.83 22.34 -6.95
N ALA A 469 9.06 21.41 -6.01
CA ALA A 469 10.35 21.18 -5.39
C ALA A 469 11.31 20.35 -6.25
N ILE A 470 10.80 19.58 -7.23
CA ILE A 470 11.59 18.61 -8.02
C ILE A 470 11.61 19.00 -9.49
N LEU A 471 10.49 19.53 -9.94
CA LEU A 471 10.28 20.03 -11.28
C LEU A 471 10.16 21.53 -11.13
N PRO A 472 11.25 22.30 -11.30
CA PRO A 472 11.09 23.72 -11.51
C PRO A 472 10.05 23.86 -12.62
N GLU A 473 8.95 24.57 -12.34
CA GLU A 473 7.97 24.88 -13.38
C GLU A 473 8.79 25.41 -14.54
N ARG A 474 8.69 24.78 -15.72
CA ARG A 474 9.15 25.43 -16.93
C ARG A 474 8.44 26.76 -16.91
N ALA A 475 9.20 27.84 -16.71
CA ALA A 475 8.66 29.18 -16.72
C ALA A 475 7.70 29.23 -17.91
N PRO A 476 6.42 29.61 -17.71
CA PRO A 476 5.44 29.62 -18.79
C PRO A 476 6.13 30.30 -19.95
N PRO A 477 6.24 29.63 -21.13
CA PRO A 477 7.20 29.97 -22.17
C PRO A 477 7.17 31.47 -22.29
N SER A 478 8.22 32.10 -21.76
CA SER A 478 8.26 33.54 -21.58
C SER A 478 7.87 34.07 -22.93
N ALA A 479 6.81 34.90 -22.99
CA ALA A 479 6.38 35.60 -24.18
C ALA A 479 7.62 35.92 -25.02
N GLN A 480 7.93 35.04 -25.97
CA GLN A 480 9.16 35.11 -26.73
C GLN A 480 8.82 36.18 -27.73
N ARG A 481 9.13 37.41 -27.28
CA ARG A 481 9.33 38.63 -28.05
C ARG A 481 8.58 38.62 -29.39
N ARG A 482 7.42 39.27 -29.39
CA ARG A 482 7.03 40.02 -30.58
C ARG A 482 8.07 41.11 -30.84
#